data_AF-A0A7R9LHW2-F1
#
_entry.id   AF-A0A7R9LHW2-F1
#
_cell.length_a   1.000
_cell.length_b   1.000
_cell.length_c   1.000
_cell.angle_alpha   90.00
_cell.angle_beta   90.00
_cell.angle_gamma   90.00
#
_symmetry.space_group_name_H-M   'P 1'
#
loop_
_entity.id
_entity.type
_entity.pdbx_description
1 polymer ?
#
loop_
_entity_poly.entity_id
_entity_poly.type
_entity_poly.pdbx_seq_one_letter_code
_entity_poly.pdbx_strand_id
1 'polypeptide(L)'
;VYQELRQAEIKGLNVYKKDNIPEKFHFKNNKNVLPILLTTDKGYLIQAPRIKSKVYPDYERSEDNEPKGGGHGFDADYVDEMRAIMYGFGPSFRRNYVSEPLEMVDHYNLFCHLAFSYRVISRPTIG
;
A
#
# COMPACT_ATOMS: atom_id res chain seq x y z
N VAL A 1 -0.21 -16.51 22.08
CA VAL A 1 0.12 -15.41 21.13
C VAL A 1 -1.07 -14.55 20.71
N TYR A 2 -2.01 -14.99 19.83
CA TYR A 2 -3.09 -14.08 19.37
C TYR A 2 -3.91 -13.49 20.52
N GLN A 3 -4.34 -14.33 21.48
CA GLN A 3 -5.11 -13.87 22.64
C GLN A 3 -4.29 -12.95 23.53
N GLU A 4 -3.02 -13.27 23.79
CA GLU A 4 -2.12 -12.39 24.56
C GLU A 4 -1.98 -11.01 23.91
N LEU A 5 -1.78 -10.94 22.59
CA LEU A 5 -1.67 -9.65 21.87
C LEU A 5 -2.98 -8.85 21.91
N ARG A 6 -4.14 -9.53 21.88
CA ARG A 6 -5.44 -8.89 22.01
C ARG A 6 -5.70 -8.39 23.43
N GLN A 7 -5.35 -9.18 24.45
CA GLN A 7 -5.52 -8.87 25.87
C GLN A 7 -4.54 -7.81 26.37
N ALA A 8 -3.41 -7.63 25.69
CA ALA A 8 -2.45 -6.58 26.03
C ALA A 8 -2.98 -5.16 25.75
N GLU A 9 -4.07 -5.01 24.97
CA GLU A 9 -4.74 -3.73 24.67
C GLU A 9 -3.76 -2.60 24.29
N ILE A 10 -2.74 -2.95 23.51
CA ILE A 10 -1.69 -2.01 23.10
C ILE A 10 -2.32 -0.92 22.23
N LYS A 11 -2.21 0.32 22.70
CA LYS A 11 -2.76 1.49 21.99
C LYS A 11 -2.21 1.56 20.57
N GLY A 12 -3.11 1.68 19.59
CA GLY A 12 -2.77 1.80 18.18
C GLY A 12 -2.33 0.49 17.51
N LEU A 13 -2.39 -0.67 18.19
CA LEU A 13 -2.09 -1.97 17.60
C LEU A 13 -3.39 -2.70 17.22
N ASN A 14 -3.49 -3.08 15.96
CA ASN A 14 -4.60 -3.86 15.42
C ASN A 14 -4.12 -5.28 15.09
N VAL A 15 -4.83 -6.29 15.61
CA VAL A 15 -4.42 -7.70 15.55
C VAL A 15 -5.52 -8.54 14.89
N TYR A 16 -5.21 -9.12 13.73
CA TYR A 16 -6.13 -9.94 12.95
C TYR A 16 -5.64 -11.38 12.87
N LYS A 17 -6.55 -12.35 13.07
CA LYS A 17 -6.35 -13.69 12.51
C LYS A 17 -6.53 -13.61 11.00
N LYS A 18 -5.85 -14.47 10.24
CA LYS A 18 -5.94 -14.53 8.77
C LYS A 18 -7.39 -14.48 8.25
N ASP A 19 -8.27 -15.31 8.82
CA ASP A 19 -9.67 -15.40 8.40
C ASP A 19 -10.50 -14.14 8.72
N ASN A 20 -10.01 -13.33 9.68
CA ASN A 20 -10.65 -12.10 10.14
C ASN A 20 -9.99 -10.84 9.56
N ILE A 21 -9.01 -10.98 8.65
CA ILE A 21 -8.45 -9.82 7.93
C ILE A 21 -9.58 -9.19 7.10
N PRO A 22 -9.80 -7.86 7.18
CA PRO A 22 -10.84 -7.18 6.41
C PRO A 22 -10.72 -7.46 4.90
N GLU A 23 -11.85 -7.78 4.27
CA GLU A 23 -11.90 -8.10 2.83
C GLU A 23 -11.39 -6.96 1.95
N LYS A 24 -11.60 -5.71 2.39
CA LYS A 24 -11.17 -4.49 1.69
C LYS A 24 -9.65 -4.44 1.44
N PHE A 25 -8.85 -5.13 2.25
CA PHE A 25 -7.40 -5.20 2.03
C PHE A 25 -7.02 -6.09 0.84
N HIS A 26 -7.96 -6.90 0.33
CA HIS A 26 -7.72 -7.87 -0.75
C HIS A 26 -6.52 -8.80 -0.48
N PHE A 27 -6.20 -9.02 0.80
CA PHE A 27 -4.96 -9.66 1.22
C PHE A 27 -5.16 -11.09 1.73
N LYS A 28 -6.28 -11.36 2.43
CA LYS A 28 -6.46 -12.54 3.27
C LYS A 28 -6.31 -13.90 2.56
N ASN A 29 -6.67 -13.96 1.28
CA ASN A 29 -6.67 -15.20 0.50
C ASN A 29 -5.29 -15.57 -0.07
N ASN A 30 -4.27 -14.73 0.14
CA ASN A 30 -2.93 -15.03 -0.37
C ASN A 30 -2.22 -16.07 0.52
N LYS A 31 -1.58 -17.06 -0.12
CA LYS A 31 -0.87 -18.17 0.55
C LYS A 31 0.28 -17.71 1.45
N ASN A 32 0.88 -16.56 1.16
CA ASN A 32 2.01 -16.00 1.90
C ASN A 32 1.58 -15.19 3.13
N VAL A 33 0.28 -14.93 3.31
CA VAL A 33 -0.23 -14.27 4.50
C VAL A 33 -0.13 -15.20 5.69
N LEU A 34 0.58 -14.76 6.71
CA LEU A 34 0.78 -15.49 7.96
C LEU A 34 -0.53 -15.60 8.76
N PRO A 35 -0.63 -16.55 9.72
CA PRO A 35 -1.85 -16.75 10.50
C PRO A 35 -2.31 -15.53 11.33
N ILE A 36 -1.39 -14.62 11.66
CA ILE A 36 -1.65 -13.39 12.39
C ILE A 36 -1.08 -12.22 11.57
N LEU A 37 -1.92 -11.23 11.31
CA LEU A 37 -1.52 -9.94 10.73
C LEU A 37 -1.59 -8.87 11.82
N LEU A 38 -0.52 -8.08 11.92
CA LEU A 38 -0.46 -6.89 12.75
C LEU A 38 -0.48 -5.66 11.84
N THR A 39 -1.31 -4.68 12.20
CA THR A 39 -1.30 -3.35 11.59
C THR A 39 -1.36 -2.32 12.71
N THR A 40 -1.15 -1.06 12.39
CA THR A 40 -1.20 0.02 13.37
C THR A 40 -2.08 1.16 12.93
N ASP A 41 -2.63 1.88 13.91
CA ASP A 41 -3.22 3.18 13.66
C ASP A 41 -2.13 4.18 13.26
N LYS A 42 -2.53 5.24 12.55
CA LYS A 42 -1.63 6.33 12.17
C LYS A 42 -0.87 6.87 13.39
N GLY A 43 0.44 7.04 13.24
CA GLY A 43 1.33 7.54 14.29
C GLY A 43 1.97 6.44 15.15
N TYR A 44 1.61 5.17 14.94
CA TYR A 44 2.22 4.03 15.61
C TYR A 44 3.03 3.17 14.64
N LEU A 45 4.19 2.69 15.08
CA LEU A 45 5.04 1.78 14.31
C LEU A 45 5.34 0.53 15.13
N ILE A 46 5.35 -0.63 14.46
CA ILE A 46 5.78 -1.89 15.08
C ILE A 46 7.28 -2.02 14.90
N GLN A 47 7.96 -2.13 16.03
CA GLN A 47 9.40 -2.27 16.03
C GLN A 47 9.79 -3.73 16.18
N ALA A 48 10.67 -4.19 15.28
CA ALA A 48 11.19 -5.54 15.38
C ALA A 48 11.98 -5.72 16.70
N PRO A 49 11.77 -6.83 17.43
CA PRO A 49 12.55 -7.13 18.63
C PRO A 49 14.01 -7.38 18.22
N ARG A 50 14.97 -6.82 18.97
CA ARG A 50 16.40 -7.13 18.77
C ARG A 50 16.71 -8.50 19.36
N ILE A 51 16.65 -9.52 18.51
CA ILE A 51 17.01 -10.88 18.89
C ILE A 51 18.53 -11.04 18.66
N LYS A 52 19.27 -11.41 19.71
CA LYS A 52 20.70 -11.73 19.61
C LYS A 52 20.90 -12.75 18.49
N SER A 53 21.90 -12.56 17.62
CA SER A 53 22.20 -13.33 16.40
C SER A 53 21.35 -13.05 15.14
N LYS A 54 20.37 -12.13 15.18
CA LYS A 54 19.67 -11.67 13.96
C LYS A 54 20.22 -10.33 13.47
N VAL A 55 20.39 -10.24 12.14
CA VAL A 55 20.72 -8.98 11.46
C VAL A 55 19.42 -8.27 11.11
N TYR A 56 19.32 -7.00 11.50
CA TYR A 56 18.22 -6.12 11.12
C TYR A 56 18.79 -4.99 10.25
N PRO A 57 18.04 -4.50 9.26
CA PRO A 57 18.43 -3.30 8.52
C PRO A 57 18.65 -2.16 9.52
N ASP A 58 19.74 -1.40 9.31
CA ASP A 58 20.12 -0.28 10.17
C ASP A 58 19.15 0.89 9.91
N TYR A 59 18.03 0.87 10.61
CA TYR A 59 17.18 2.05 10.71
C TYR A 59 17.84 2.97 11.72
N GLU A 60 18.12 4.22 11.31
CA GLU A 60 18.59 5.27 12.21
C GLU A 60 17.60 5.44 13.37
N ARG A 61 17.84 4.72 14.45
CA ARG A 61 17.16 4.92 15.71
C ARG A 61 17.86 6.08 16.40
N SER A 62 17.10 7.08 16.84
CA SER A 62 17.67 8.03 17.81
C SER A 62 18.12 7.28 19.07
N GLU A 63 19.00 7.89 19.86
CA GLU A 63 19.40 7.37 21.18
C GLU A 63 18.18 7.08 22.07
N ASP A 64 17.07 7.78 21.82
CA ASP A 64 15.80 7.66 22.54
C ASP A 64 14.86 6.55 22.00
N ASN A 65 15.30 5.73 21.04
CA ASN A 65 14.50 4.73 20.33
C ASN A 65 13.35 5.28 19.46
N GLU A 66 13.30 6.59 19.22
CA GLU A 66 12.28 7.20 18.37
C GLU A 66 12.55 6.91 16.88
N PRO A 67 11.51 6.61 16.09
CA PRO A 67 11.64 6.52 14.64
C PRO A 67 12.05 7.89 14.09
N LYS A 68 13.19 7.95 13.38
CA LYS A 68 13.54 9.16 12.63
C LYS A 68 12.82 9.15 11.27
N GLY A 69 11.98 10.16 11.03
CA GLY A 69 11.33 10.39 9.72
C GLY A 69 9.85 9.98 9.66
N GLY A 70 9.33 9.86 8.43
CA GLY A 70 7.95 9.46 8.16
C GLY A 70 7.79 7.94 7.98
N GLY A 71 6.64 7.41 8.40
CA GLY A 71 6.24 6.02 8.15
C GLY A 71 5.11 5.92 7.13
N HIS A 72 4.97 4.76 6.50
CA HIS A 72 3.87 4.44 5.58
C HIS A 72 3.40 2.98 5.76
N GLY A 73 2.33 2.60 5.05
CA GLY A 73 1.72 1.26 5.15
C GLY A 73 0.50 1.19 6.06
N PHE A 74 -0.03 2.35 6.45
CA PHE A 74 -1.33 2.45 7.12
C PHE A 74 -2.48 2.19 6.14
N ASP A 75 -3.68 2.03 6.68
CA ASP A 75 -4.90 1.83 5.90
C ASP A 75 -5.22 3.07 5.06
N ALA A 76 -5.12 2.94 3.74
CA ALA A 76 -5.28 4.05 2.79
C ALA A 76 -6.71 4.60 2.72
N ASP A 77 -7.71 3.86 3.20
CA ASP A 77 -9.10 4.33 3.25
C ASP A 77 -9.32 5.37 4.36
N TYR A 78 -8.47 5.34 5.41
CA TYR A 78 -8.60 6.19 6.60
C TYR A 78 -7.47 7.20 6.76
N VAL A 79 -6.32 6.97 6.12
CA VAL A 79 -5.14 7.83 6.22
C VAL A 79 -4.88 8.51 4.88
N ASP A 80 -5.34 9.75 4.75
CA ASP A 80 -5.19 10.54 3.53
C ASP A 80 -3.73 10.67 3.06
N GLU A 81 -2.76 10.67 3.97
CA GLU A 81 -1.33 10.72 3.64
C GLU A 81 -0.79 9.47 2.94
N MET A 82 -1.55 8.37 2.91
CA MET A 82 -1.20 7.16 2.14
C MET A 82 -1.62 7.25 0.68
N ARG A 83 -2.37 8.30 0.28
CA ARG A 83 -2.77 8.47 -1.11
C ARG A 83 -1.59 8.89 -1.98
N ALA A 84 -1.54 8.32 -3.19
CA ALA A 84 -0.54 8.63 -4.20
C ALA A 84 -1.08 9.63 -5.24
N ILE A 85 -0.18 10.18 -6.05
CA ILE A 85 -0.52 11.08 -7.15
C ILE A 85 -0.49 10.30 -8.47
N MET A 86 -1.53 10.49 -9.28
CA MET A 86 -1.57 10.05 -10.67
C MET A 86 -1.70 11.28 -11.57
N TYR A 87 -0.85 11.37 -12.60
CA TYR A 87 -0.89 12.45 -13.58
C TYR A 87 -0.63 11.90 -14.98
N GLY A 88 -1.50 12.23 -15.92
CA GLY A 88 -1.41 11.79 -17.31
C GLY A 88 -1.38 12.98 -18.27
N PHE A 89 -0.48 12.93 -19.26
CA PHE A 89 -0.38 13.93 -20.32
C PHE A 89 -0.12 13.25 -21.66
N GLY A 90 -0.82 13.69 -22.70
CA GLY A 90 -0.67 13.16 -24.05
C GLY A 90 -1.92 13.35 -24.90
N PRO A 91 -1.87 12.97 -26.19
CA PRO A 91 -2.99 13.15 -27.12
C PRO A 91 -4.25 12.37 -26.71
N SER A 92 -4.07 11.28 -25.96
CA SER A 92 -5.14 10.41 -25.46
C SER A 92 -5.77 10.89 -24.15
N PHE A 93 -5.20 11.91 -23.51
CA PHE A 93 -5.68 12.45 -22.24
C PHE A 93 -6.41 13.78 -22.45
N ARG A 94 -7.45 14.02 -21.65
CA ARG A 94 -8.16 15.30 -21.63
C ARG A 94 -7.24 16.40 -21.06
N ARG A 95 -7.33 17.60 -21.62
CA ARG A 95 -6.61 18.78 -21.11
C ARG A 95 -7.42 19.44 -20.00
N ASN A 96 -6.73 20.03 -19.01
CA ASN A 96 -7.34 20.75 -17.88
C ASN A 96 -8.44 19.94 -17.18
N TYR A 97 -8.21 18.64 -17.02
CA TYR A 97 -9.17 17.71 -16.44
C TYR A 97 -8.62 17.15 -15.13
N VAL A 98 -9.43 17.23 -14.08
CA VAL A 98 -9.19 16.58 -12.79
C VAL A 98 -10.16 15.40 -12.73
N SER A 99 -9.64 14.19 -12.58
CA SER A 99 -10.48 13.01 -12.39
C SER A 99 -10.92 12.88 -10.94
N GLU A 100 -11.96 12.09 -10.72
CA GLU A 100 -12.17 11.46 -9.43
C GLU A 100 -10.96 10.57 -9.05
N PRO A 101 -10.75 10.27 -7.76
CA PRO A 101 -9.71 9.34 -7.33
C PRO A 101 -9.82 7.99 -8.03
N LEU A 102 -8.67 7.41 -8.34
CA LEU A 102 -8.54 6.08 -8.93
C LEU A 102 -7.93 5.15 -7.91
N GLU A 103 -8.34 3.88 -7.94
CA GLU A 103 -7.65 2.84 -7.20
C GLU A 103 -6.36 2.45 -7.93
N MET A 104 -5.37 1.99 -7.18
CA MET A 104 -4.10 1.52 -7.77
C MET A 104 -4.32 0.40 -8.81
N VAL A 105 -5.37 -0.41 -8.63
CA VAL A 105 -5.73 -1.50 -9.55
C VAL A 105 -6.28 -1.01 -10.90
N ASP A 106 -6.80 0.21 -11.00
CA ASP A 106 -7.38 0.76 -12.23
C ASP A 106 -6.33 1.11 -13.29
N HIS A 107 -5.10 1.37 -12.83
CA HIS A 107 -4.01 1.86 -13.66
C HIS A 107 -3.64 0.88 -14.79
N TYR A 108 -3.72 -0.42 -14.53
CA TYR A 108 -3.41 -1.44 -15.53
C TYR A 108 -4.32 -1.33 -16.76
N ASN A 109 -5.63 -1.18 -16.54
CA ASN A 109 -6.61 -1.05 -17.63
C ASN A 109 -6.35 0.21 -18.46
N LEU A 110 -6.05 1.33 -17.80
CA LEU A 110 -5.68 2.56 -18.46
C LEU A 110 -4.44 2.37 -19.35
N PHE A 111 -3.38 1.77 -18.82
CA PHE A 111 -2.14 1.55 -19.57
C PHE A 111 -2.34 0.61 -20.76
N CYS A 112 -3.09 -0.48 -20.59
CA CYS A 112 -3.43 -1.39 -21.69
C CYS A 112 -4.23 -0.67 -22.77
N HIS A 113 -5.21 0.15 -22.38
CA HIS A 113 -6.01 0.91 -23.32
C HIS A 113 -5.13 1.87 -24.15
N LEU A 114 -4.21 2.58 -23.51
CA LEU A 114 -3.29 3.50 -24.17
C LEU A 114 -2.26 2.80 -25.06
N ALA A 115 -1.73 1.65 -24.63
CA ALA A 115 -0.69 0.93 -25.37
C ALA A 115 -1.24 0.18 -26.59
N PHE A 116 -2.46 -0.36 -26.52
CA PHE A 116 -2.95 -1.32 -27.50
C PHE A 116 -4.15 -0.84 -28.33
N SER A 117 -4.88 0.19 -27.90
CA SER A 117 -6.01 0.70 -28.70
C SER A 117 -5.59 1.60 -29.86
N TYR A 118 -4.35 2.12 -29.87
CA TYR A 118 -3.81 3.02 -30.91
C TYR A 118 -3.03 2.30 -32.02
N ARG A 119 -2.98 0.96 -32.03
CA ARG A 119 -2.26 0.18 -33.07
C ARG A 119 -3.11 -0.23 -34.27
N VAL A 120 -4.35 0.26 -34.36
CA VAL A 120 -5.18 0.19 -35.57
C VAL A 120 -5.31 1.63 -36.08
N ILE A 121 -4.91 1.89 -37.32
CA ILE A 121 -4.86 3.20 -38.02
C ILE A 121 -3.49 3.90 -37.99
N SER A 122 -2.56 3.38 -38.79
CA SER A 122 -1.89 4.16 -39.86
C SER A 122 -1.00 3.21 -40.68
N ARG A 123 -1.60 2.48 -41.63
CA ARG A 123 -0.80 2.03 -42.79
C ARG A 123 -0.66 3.25 -43.71
N PRO A 124 0.55 3.66 -44.11
CA PRO A 124 0.68 4.66 -45.16
C PRO A 124 0.16 4.03 -46.45
N THR A 125 -0.94 4.57 -46.99
CA THR A 125 -1.28 4.35 -48.40
C THR A 125 -0.27 5.15 -49.21
N ILE A 126 0.68 4.43 -49.82
CA ILE A 126 1.55 4.98 -50.85
C ILE A 126 0.66 5.12 -52.10
N GLY A 127 0.41 6.37 -52.50
CA GLY A 127 -0.13 6.72 -53.81
C GLY A 127 0.99 7.07 -54.77
#